data_AF-A0A4Q2LUY5-F1
#
_entry.id   AF-A0A4Q2LUY5-F1
#
_cell.length_a   1.000
_cell.length_b   1.000
_cell.length_c   1.000
_cell.angle_alpha   90.00
_cell.angle_beta   90.00
_cell.angle_gamma   90.00
#
_symmetry.space_group_name_H-M   'P 1'
#
loop_
_entity.id
_entity.type
_entity.pdbx_description
1 polymer ?
#
loop_
_entity_poly.entity_id
_entity_poly.type
_entity_poly.pdbx_seq_one_letter_code
_entity_poly.pdbx_strand_id
1 'polypeptide(L)' 'MEGKDVQYPKSFHIGFPQENREQVDQINQRLKNDGYKVAPPVNHHGYGFYVKAPGGFTVEVIKRNR' A
#
# COMPACT_ATOMS: atom_id res chain seq x y z
N MET A 1 18.54 3.35 12.05
CA MET A 1 17.93 3.91 13.27
C MET A 1 16.45 4.09 13.00
N GLU A 2 15.59 3.38 13.70
CA GLU A 2 14.16 3.62 13.71
C GLU A 2 13.84 4.63 14.81
N GLY A 3 12.94 5.59 14.55
CA GLY A 3 12.49 6.51 15.59
C GLY A 3 11.71 5.73 16.65
N LYS A 4 12.06 5.88 17.93
CA LYS A 4 11.52 5.04 19.01
C LYS A 4 10.04 5.32 19.33
N ASP A 5 9.51 6.49 18.96
CA ASP A 5 8.14 6.95 19.28
C ASP A 5 7.49 7.73 18.12
N VAL A 6 7.45 7.14 16.92
CA VAL A 6 6.85 7.82 15.76
C VAL A 6 5.34 7.63 15.72
N GLN A 7 4.59 8.73 15.84
CA GLN A 7 3.13 8.76 15.69
C GLN A 7 2.77 9.45 14.38
N TYR A 8 2.15 8.70 13.46
CA TYR A 8 1.67 9.24 12.19
C TYR A 8 0.19 9.67 12.30
N PRO A 9 -0.21 10.78 11.67
CA PRO A 9 -1.63 11.12 11.54
C PRO A 9 -2.43 9.97 10.92
N LYS A 10 -3.71 9.82 11.30
CA LYS A 10 -4.55 8.70 10.83
C LYS A 10 -4.65 8.61 9.29
N SER A 11 -4.59 9.74 8.60
CA SER A 11 -4.65 9.83 7.14
C SER A 11 -3.30 9.72 6.45
N PHE A 12 -2.18 9.69 7.19
CA PHE A 12 -0.85 9.66 6.62
C PHE A 12 -0.58 8.31 5.93
N HIS A 13 -0.12 8.38 4.69
CA HIS A 13 0.35 7.25 3.91
C HIS A 13 1.38 7.70 2.89
N ILE A 14 2.21 6.76 2.43
CA ILE A 14 3.15 6.97 1.34
C ILE A 14 2.65 6.19 0.13
N GLY A 15 2.37 6.90 -0.98
CA GLY A 15 1.82 6.32 -2.19
C GLY A 15 2.88 5.93 -3.22
N PHE A 16 2.76 4.72 -3.77
CA PHE A 16 3.60 4.15 -4.82
C PHE A 16 2.74 3.90 -6.07
N PRO A 17 2.67 4.87 -7.00
CA PRO A 17 1.86 4.73 -8.19
C PRO A 17 2.41 3.62 -9.11
N GLN A 18 1.51 2.85 -9.72
CA GLN A 18 1.80 1.81 -10.71
C GLN A 18 1.26 2.20 -12.09
N GLU A 19 1.87 1.67 -13.14
CA GLU A 19 1.51 2.01 -14.52
C GLU A 19 0.16 1.40 -14.92
N ASN A 20 -0.14 0.19 -14.43
CA ASN A 20 -1.33 -0.57 -14.81
C ASN A 20 -1.91 -1.39 -13.64
N ARG A 21 -3.07 -2.02 -13.87
CA ARG A 21 -3.78 -2.80 -12.85
C ARG A 21 -3.06 -4.10 -12.55
N GLU A 22 -2.44 -4.69 -13.56
CA GLU A 22 -1.73 -5.96 -13.49
C GLU A 22 -0.54 -5.85 -12.52
N GLN A 23 0.18 -4.73 -12.52
CA GLN A 23 1.24 -4.46 -11.55
C GLN A 23 0.71 -4.35 -10.11
N VAL A 24 -0.43 -3.69 -9.92
CA VAL A 24 -1.09 -3.62 -8.59
C VAL A 24 -1.43 -5.03 -8.10
N ASP A 25 -2.00 -5.86 -8.96
CA ASP A 25 -2.38 -7.24 -8.63
C ASP A 25 -1.15 -8.10 -8.32
N GLN A 26 -0.09 -7.99 -9.12
CA GLN A 26 1.17 -8.71 -8.91
C GLN A 26 1.80 -8.36 -7.56
N ILE A 27 1.84 -7.08 -7.18
CA ILE A 27 2.37 -6.64 -5.89
C ILE A 27 1.48 -7.15 -4.75
N ASN A 28 0.16 -7.07 -4.89
CA ASN A 28 -0.77 -7.57 -3.87
C ASN A 28 -0.57 -9.06 -3.60
N GLN A 29 -0.50 -9.87 -4.67
CA GLN A 29 -0.28 -11.31 -4.55
C GLN A 29 1.09 -11.63 -3.96
N ARG A 30 2.14 -10.91 -4.37
CA ARG A 30 3.48 -11.10 -3.81
C ARG A 30 3.49 -10.84 -2.30
N LEU A 31 2.90 -9.74 -1.84
CA LEU A 31 2.81 -9.43 -0.41
C LEU A 31 2.02 -10.48 0.36
N LYS A 32 0.91 -10.96 -0.21
CA LYS A 32 0.11 -12.05 0.39
C LYS A 32 0.92 -13.35 0.52
N ASN A 33 1.66 -13.72 -0.51
CA ASN A 33 2.52 -14.91 -0.51
C ASN A 33 3.68 -14.80 0.49
N ASP A 34 4.19 -13.57 0.68
CA ASP A 34 5.25 -13.27 1.65
C ASP A 34 4.71 -13.16 3.10
N GLY A 35 3.42 -13.42 3.33
CA GLY A 35 2.81 -13.48 4.66
C GLY A 35 2.27 -12.15 5.21
N TYR A 36 2.23 -11.09 4.39
CA TYR A 36 1.64 -9.82 4.80
C TYR A 36 0.11 -9.90 4.81
N LYS A 37 -0.50 -9.22 5.78
CA LYS A 37 -1.96 -9.01 5.83
C LYS A 37 -2.33 -7.88 4.88
N VAL A 38 -2.75 -8.23 3.68
CA VAL A 38 -3.18 -7.29 2.64
C VAL A 38 -4.61 -7.59 2.17
N ALA A 39 -5.40 -6.54 2.03
CA ALA A 39 -6.72 -6.62 1.40
C ALA A 39 -6.56 -6.67 -0.13
N PRO A 40 -7.51 -7.26 -0.87
CA PRO A 40 -7.50 -7.18 -2.33
C PRO A 40 -7.64 -5.72 -2.81
N PRO A 41 -7.08 -5.37 -3.98
CA PRO A 41 -7.23 -4.05 -4.56
C PRO A 41 -8.67 -3.72 -4.94
N VAL A 42 -9.05 -2.47 -4.71
CA VAL A 42 -10.40 -1.92 -4.94
C VAL A 42 -10.31 -0.63 -5.76
N ASN A 43 -11.43 -0.24 -6.38
CA ASN A 43 -11.54 1.04 -7.06
C ASN A 43 -12.00 2.13 -6.09
N HIS A 44 -11.12 3.06 -5.76
CA HIS A 44 -11.43 4.24 -4.94
C HIS A 44 -10.47 5.38 -5.29
N HIS A 45 -10.90 6.32 -6.14
CA HIS A 45 -10.05 7.36 -6.77
C HIS A 45 -8.86 6.84 -7.62
N GLY A 46 -8.82 5.53 -7.85
CA GLY A 46 -7.82 4.76 -8.58
C GLY A 46 -7.97 3.28 -8.22
N TYR A 47 -7.25 2.39 -8.89
CA TYR A 47 -7.27 0.96 -8.57
C TYR A 47 -6.08 0.63 -7.66
N GLY A 48 -6.32 0.22 -6.42
CA GLY A 48 -5.24 0.06 -5.45
C GLY A 48 -5.63 -0.55 -4.11
N PHE A 49 -4.65 -0.68 -3.23
CA PHE A 49 -4.83 -1.16 -1.86
C PHE A 49 -3.85 -0.48 -0.89
N TYR A 50 -4.16 -0.59 0.40
CA TYR A 50 -3.29 -0.15 1.48
C TYR A 50 -2.68 -1.35 2.23
N VAL A 51 -1.46 -1.16 2.72
CA VAL A 51 -0.75 -2.15 3.55
C VAL A 51 -0.01 -1.44 4.69
N LYS A 52 0.06 -2.09 5.86
CA LYS A 52 0.91 -1.63 6.96
C LYS A 52 2.34 -2.09 6.73
N ALA A 53 3.26 -1.13 6.63
CA ALA A 53 4.68 -1.39 6.48
C ALA A 53 5.35 -1.61 7.85
N PRO A 54 6.49 -2.33 7.89
CA PRO A 54 7.41 -2.25 9.02
C PRO A 54 7.75 -0.78 9.32
N GLY A 55 7.70 -0.38 10.60
CA GLY A 55 7.83 1.04 11.00
C GLY A 55 6.50 1.76 11.26
N GLY A 56 5.35 1.07 11.14
CA GLY A 56 4.07 1.54 11.70
C GLY A 56 3.27 2.51 10.82
N PHE A 57 3.75 2.88 9.65
CA PHE A 57 3.03 3.71 8.69
C PHE A 57 2.27 2.89 7.64
N THR A 58 1.38 3.58 6.92
CA THR A 58 0.58 2.99 5.84
C THR A 58 1.24 3.27 4.50
N VAL A 59 1.29 2.25 3.63
CA VAL A 59 1.70 2.36 2.23
C VAL A 59 0.47 2.17 1.35
N GLU A 60 0.36 2.97 0.30
CA GLU A 60 -0.65 2.85 -0.75
C GLU A 60 0.02 2.38 -2.05
N VAL A 61 -0.50 1.32 -2.67
CA VAL A 61 -0.11 0.87 -4.01
C VAL A 61 -1.29 1.11 -4.93
N ILE A 62 -1.13 1.96 -5.96
CA ILE A 62 -2.27 2.49 -6.71
C ILE A 62 -1.95 2.72 -8.19
N LYS A 63 -2.82 2.26 -9.08
CA LYS A 63 -2.94 2.79 -10.43
C LYS A 63 -3.84 4.02 -10.37
N ARG A 64 -3.26 5.22 -10.59
CA ARG A 64 -4.02 6.47 -10.62
C ARG A 64 -4.82 6.60 -11.92
N ASN A 65 -5.96 7.26 -11.86
CA ASN A 65 -6.66 7.70 -13.05
C ASN A 65 -6.02 9.02 -13.50
N ARG A 66 -5.15 8.95 -14.51
CA ARG A 66 -4.69 10.11 -15.25
C ARG A 66 -5.54 10.26 -16.49
#